data_AF-A0A9X1SXN2-F1
#
_entry.id   AF-A0A9X1SXN2-F1
#
_cell.length_a   1.000
_cell.length_b   1.000
_cell.length_c   1.000
_cell.angle_alpha   90.00
_cell.angle_beta   90.00
_cell.angle_gamma   90.00
#
_symmetry.space_group_name_H-M   'P 1'
#
loop_
_entity.id
_entity.type
_entity.pdbx_description
1 polymer ?
#
loop_
_entity_poly.entity_id
_entity_poly.type
_entity_poly.pdbx_seq_one_letter_code
_entity_poly.pdbx_strand_id
1 'polypeptide(L)'
;MYRPAGTSFSDRYLDRDERYEIARMLEAGSSQATIARALGRSPSTISRELRRNSLPRPARSAGSAGSAGSAGSAGSAGSAGSAGSGHPDGPGPSRTGQRYEPERADTLAWQRQRRPRASVWQTRPHLRARVQQMLDKRLSPEQIAGRLRLEFPLDDPGRQADNQLMHVSHETIYRALYVHPRGELTRALKGRLRSGRSQRKPRNRRESRGTIPGMVSIHERPEDVAGRLVPGHHEGDLIKGSTASNSAIGTIVERHSGYVSLLHLPDGWHAEHVAAAVTTQMSAYPTWFARTLTWDRGKEMSQHQKITQNTGIQVYFADPYSPQQRPSNENTNGLLREYFPKGSDLSIHDAAHLQAVADELNDRPRKRLGFLTPAEVFASLQAQASVATTA
;
A
#
# COMPACT_ATOMS: atom_id res chain seq x y z
N MET A 1 -19.38 7.89 -32.11
CA MET A 1 -19.80 6.88 -31.12
C MET A 1 -20.95 7.49 -30.34
N TYR A 2 -22.11 6.82 -30.31
CA TYR A 2 -23.40 7.31 -29.84
C TYR A 2 -23.43 7.59 -28.32
N ARG A 3 -24.15 8.64 -27.92
CA ARG A 3 -24.27 9.19 -26.55
C ARG A 3 -25.46 8.57 -25.81
N PRO A 4 -25.26 7.93 -24.64
CA PRO A 4 -26.36 7.71 -23.70
C PRO A 4 -26.80 9.06 -23.11
N ALA A 5 -28.09 9.34 -23.09
CA ALA A 5 -28.62 10.55 -22.46
C ALA A 5 -28.29 10.56 -20.94
N GLY A 6 -27.78 11.69 -20.42
CA GLY A 6 -27.56 11.89 -18.98
C GLY A 6 -26.10 12.00 -18.51
N THR A 7 -25.10 11.83 -19.38
CA THR A 7 -23.69 12.06 -19.01
C THR A 7 -23.33 13.55 -19.09
N SER A 8 -23.06 14.14 -17.92
CA SER A 8 -22.45 15.47 -17.76
C SER A 8 -20.93 15.33 -17.85
N PHE A 9 -20.31 15.75 -18.96
CA PHE A 9 -18.86 15.96 -18.98
C PHE A 9 -18.49 17.18 -18.14
N SER A 10 -17.29 17.16 -17.55
CA SER A 10 -16.79 18.27 -16.74
C SER A 10 -16.73 19.56 -17.57
N ASP A 11 -17.27 20.67 -17.06
CA ASP A 11 -17.25 22.01 -17.68
C ASP A 11 -15.86 22.58 -18.03
N ARG A 12 -14.80 21.88 -17.58
CA ARG A 12 -13.42 22.27 -17.81
C ARG A 12 -12.92 22.03 -19.24
N TYR A 13 -13.53 21.12 -20.01
CA TYR A 13 -13.02 20.70 -21.31
C TYR A 13 -14.11 20.73 -22.38
N LEU A 14 -13.76 21.21 -23.58
CA LEU A 14 -14.61 21.06 -24.75
C LEU A 14 -14.74 19.58 -25.10
N ASP A 15 -15.95 19.11 -25.36
CA ASP A 15 -16.21 17.77 -25.88
C ASP A 15 -16.08 17.70 -27.41
N ARG A 16 -16.29 16.51 -27.97
CA ARG A 16 -16.20 16.31 -29.42
C ARG A 16 -17.25 17.15 -30.14
N ASP A 17 -18.51 17.11 -29.71
CA ASP A 17 -19.62 17.77 -30.41
C ASP A 17 -19.45 19.29 -30.38
N GLU A 18 -19.03 19.85 -29.23
CA GLU A 18 -18.65 21.26 -29.09
C GLU A 18 -17.53 21.65 -30.05
N ARG A 19 -16.51 20.79 -30.26
CA ARG A 19 -15.46 21.06 -31.25
C ARG A 19 -15.99 21.07 -32.68
N TYR A 20 -16.88 20.16 -33.05
CA TYR A 20 -17.48 20.18 -34.39
C TYR A 20 -18.38 21.40 -34.59
N GLU A 21 -19.09 21.83 -33.55
CA GLU A 21 -19.92 23.03 -33.58
C GLU A 21 -19.07 24.31 -33.75
N ILE A 22 -17.92 24.41 -33.07
CA ILE A 22 -16.93 25.48 -33.29
C ILE A 22 -16.51 25.52 -34.78
N ALA A 23 -16.22 24.37 -35.38
CA ALA A 23 -15.81 24.29 -36.79
C ALA A 23 -16.92 24.79 -37.73
N ARG A 24 -18.15 24.29 -37.55
CA ARG A 24 -19.33 24.69 -38.33
C ARG A 24 -19.59 26.19 -38.26
N MET A 25 -19.56 26.75 -37.05
CA MET A 25 -19.83 28.18 -36.85
C MET A 25 -18.71 29.07 -37.42
N LEU A 26 -17.46 28.62 -37.40
CA LEU A 26 -16.36 29.34 -38.06
C LEU A 26 -16.48 29.32 -39.58
N GLU A 27 -16.92 28.22 -40.18
CA GLU A 27 -17.21 28.13 -41.62
C GLU A 27 -18.36 29.05 -42.03
N ALA A 28 -19.37 29.21 -41.15
CA ALA A 28 -20.45 30.18 -41.30
C ALA A 28 -20.03 31.64 -41.03
N GLY A 29 -18.74 31.91 -40.76
CA GLY A 29 -18.23 33.27 -40.53
C GLY A 29 -18.51 33.85 -39.14
N SER A 30 -18.95 33.04 -38.18
CA SER A 30 -19.26 33.52 -36.82
C SER A 30 -18.01 33.98 -36.06
N SER A 31 -18.15 35.05 -35.27
CA SER A 31 -17.09 35.53 -34.38
C SER A 31 -16.85 34.59 -33.19
N GLN A 32 -15.64 34.63 -32.60
CA GLN A 32 -15.31 33.84 -31.40
C GLN A 32 -16.26 34.14 -30.22
N ALA A 33 -16.70 35.39 -30.08
CA ALA A 33 -17.63 35.79 -29.03
C ALA A 33 -19.03 35.19 -29.25
N THR A 34 -19.47 35.11 -30.52
CA THR A 34 -20.73 34.48 -30.91
C THR A 34 -20.71 32.97 -30.65
N ILE A 35 -19.61 32.31 -31.01
CA ILE A 35 -19.40 30.87 -30.77
C ILE A 35 -19.40 30.57 -29.27
N ALA A 36 -18.70 31.39 -28.48
CA ALA A 36 -18.65 31.24 -27.03
C ALA A 36 -20.04 31.34 -26.40
N ARG A 37 -20.85 32.32 -26.82
CA ARG A 37 -22.23 32.50 -26.34
C ARG A 37 -23.13 31.32 -26.72
N ALA A 38 -23.04 30.84 -27.97
CA ALA A 38 -23.84 29.72 -28.46
C ALA A 38 -23.56 28.41 -27.71
N LEU A 39 -22.30 28.18 -27.32
CA LEU A 39 -21.88 26.99 -26.59
C LEU A 39 -21.96 27.14 -25.06
N GLY A 40 -22.37 28.31 -24.54
CA GLY A 40 -22.34 28.58 -23.10
C GLY A 40 -20.93 28.52 -22.48
N ARG A 41 -19.88 28.82 -23.28
CA ARG A 41 -18.47 28.77 -22.86
C ARG A 41 -17.86 30.16 -22.77
N SER A 42 -16.76 30.28 -22.03
CA SER A 42 -16.01 31.54 -21.99
C SER A 42 -15.35 31.84 -23.34
N PRO A 43 -15.30 33.11 -23.80
CA PRO A 43 -14.55 33.49 -25.01
C PRO A 43 -13.07 33.07 -24.96
N SER A 44 -12.49 33.03 -23.76
CA SER A 44 -11.13 32.54 -23.53
C SER A 44 -10.96 31.05 -23.82
N THR A 45 -12.00 30.23 -23.59
CA THR A 45 -11.98 28.79 -23.92
C THR A 45 -11.88 28.60 -25.43
N ILE A 46 -12.72 29.31 -26.19
CA ILE A 46 -12.74 29.26 -27.66
C ILE A 46 -11.42 29.81 -28.22
N SER A 47 -10.96 30.96 -27.74
CA SER A 47 -9.69 31.55 -28.19
C SER A 47 -8.49 30.63 -27.97
N ARG A 48 -8.41 29.95 -26.81
CA ARG A 48 -7.33 28.99 -26.50
C ARG A 48 -7.42 27.74 -27.36
N GLU A 49 -8.63 27.25 -27.65
CA GLU A 49 -8.84 26.08 -28.51
C GLU A 49 -8.35 26.37 -29.94
N LEU A 50 -8.79 27.48 -30.51
CA LEU A 50 -8.41 27.90 -31.86
C LEU A 50 -6.91 28.17 -31.95
N ARG A 51 -6.34 28.91 -30.99
CA ARG A 51 -4.90 29.17 -30.96
C ARG A 51 -4.04 27.89 -30.96
N ARG A 52 -4.51 26.83 -30.30
CA ARG A 52 -3.74 25.58 -30.15
C ARG A 52 -3.91 24.62 -31.32
N ASN A 53 -5.04 24.69 -32.02
CA ASN A 53 -5.46 23.64 -32.94
C ASN A 53 -5.81 24.14 -34.35
N SER A 54 -5.70 25.44 -34.62
CA SER A 54 -5.82 25.99 -35.98
C SER A 54 -4.51 25.86 -36.75
N LEU A 55 -4.61 25.42 -38.01
CA LEU A 55 -3.48 25.27 -38.93
C LEU A 55 -3.45 26.41 -39.95
N PRO A 56 -2.26 26.83 -40.41
CA PRO A 56 -2.17 27.69 -41.58
C PRO A 56 -2.70 26.94 -42.80
N ARG A 57 -3.51 27.61 -43.62
CA ARG A 57 -4.06 27.02 -44.84
C ARG A 57 -2.93 26.73 -45.84
N PRO A 58 -2.85 25.54 -46.46
CA PRO A 58 -1.88 25.29 -47.52
C PRO A 58 -2.14 26.26 -48.68
N ALA A 59 -1.06 26.79 -49.27
CA ALA A 59 -1.14 27.60 -50.48
C ALA A 59 -1.86 26.78 -51.57
N ARG A 60 -2.83 27.38 -52.27
CA ARG A 60 -3.53 26.70 -53.36
C ARG A 60 -2.47 26.27 -54.38
N SER A 61 -2.34 24.96 -54.63
CA SER A 61 -1.60 24.46 -55.79
C SER A 61 -2.28 25.04 -57.04
N ALA A 62 -1.57 25.90 -57.77
CA ALA A 62 -2.02 26.36 -59.07
C ALA A 62 -2.26 25.13 -59.95
N GLY A 63 -3.51 24.93 -60.37
CA GLY A 63 -3.84 23.89 -61.33
C GLY A 63 -3.16 24.18 -62.67
N SER A 64 -2.51 23.16 -63.21
CA SER A 64 -2.38 22.86 -64.64
C SER A 64 -2.94 23.95 -65.59
N ALA A 65 -2.07 24.85 -66.05
CA ALA A 65 -2.30 25.62 -67.27
C ALA A 65 -1.31 25.10 -68.33
N GLY A 66 -1.85 24.46 -69.36
CA GLY A 66 -1.10 24.00 -70.53
C GLY A 66 -0.49 25.18 -71.30
N SER A 67 0.65 24.90 -71.92
CA SER A 67 1.37 25.81 -72.78
C SER A 67 0.56 26.23 -74.01
N ALA A 68 0.48 27.54 -74.25
CA ALA A 68 0.52 28.10 -75.61
C ALA A 68 0.95 29.57 -75.49
N GLY A 69 2.02 29.92 -76.20
CA GLY A 69 2.61 31.25 -76.17
C GLY A 69 2.05 32.20 -77.23
N SER A 70 2.63 33.40 -77.18
CA SER A 70 2.79 34.39 -78.26
C SER A 70 1.79 35.56 -78.35
N ALA A 71 2.42 36.74 -78.14
CA ALA A 71 2.25 38.03 -78.83
C ALA A 71 1.21 39.06 -78.33
N GLY A 72 1.70 40.27 -78.07
CA GLY A 72 1.04 41.49 -78.54
C GLY A 72 0.84 42.66 -77.57
N SER A 73 1.79 43.61 -77.58
CA SER A 73 1.58 45.07 -77.62
C SER A 73 0.95 45.88 -76.45
N ALA A 74 1.82 46.68 -75.82
CA ALA A 74 1.82 48.15 -75.59
C ALA A 74 0.54 48.99 -75.32
N GLY A 75 0.69 49.95 -74.39
CA GLY A 75 -0.12 51.19 -74.22
C GLY A 75 -0.44 51.49 -72.74
N SER A 76 0.37 52.24 -71.99
CA SER A 76 0.45 53.71 -71.82
C SER A 76 -0.67 54.40 -71.00
N ALA A 77 -0.21 55.02 -69.91
CA ALA A 77 -0.61 56.30 -69.28
C ALA A 77 -2.04 56.53 -68.72
N GLY A 78 -2.09 57.09 -67.50
CA GLY A 78 -3.26 57.80 -66.96
C GLY A 78 -3.13 58.12 -65.47
N SER A 79 -3.28 59.39 -65.11
CA SER A 79 -2.88 60.04 -63.85
C SER A 79 -4.08 60.43 -62.95
N ALA A 80 -3.76 60.71 -61.68
CA ALA A 80 -4.35 61.71 -60.77
C ALA A 80 -5.65 61.44 -59.95
N GLY A 81 -5.63 61.96 -58.71
CA GLY A 81 -6.78 62.31 -57.84
C GLY A 81 -6.81 61.56 -56.50
N SER A 82 -6.16 62.02 -55.42
CA SER A 82 -6.54 63.04 -54.44
C SER A 82 -7.70 62.68 -53.47
N ALA A 83 -7.32 62.63 -52.17
CA ALA A 83 -8.03 62.96 -50.93
C ALA A 83 -9.47 62.44 -50.67
N GLY A 84 -9.62 61.74 -49.54
CA GLY A 84 -10.91 61.47 -48.91
C GLY A 84 -10.75 60.85 -47.52
N SER A 85 -10.67 61.70 -46.50
CA SER A 85 -10.80 61.33 -45.09
C SER A 85 -12.16 60.69 -44.83
N GLY A 86 -12.18 59.44 -44.38
CA GLY A 86 -13.36 58.76 -43.89
C GLY A 86 -12.94 57.65 -42.96
N HIS A 87 -13.26 57.79 -41.68
CA HIS A 87 -13.19 56.73 -40.69
C HIS A 87 -14.50 55.91 -40.83
N PRO A 88 -14.45 54.61 -41.17
CA PRO A 88 -15.60 53.74 -40.96
C PRO A 88 -15.26 52.76 -39.83
N ASP A 89 -15.91 52.96 -38.70
CA ASP A 89 -16.16 51.90 -37.72
C ASP A 89 -16.84 50.72 -38.45
N GLY A 90 -16.10 49.63 -38.58
CA GLY A 90 -16.58 48.36 -39.13
C GLY A 90 -15.69 47.22 -38.65
N PRO A 91 -16.25 46.05 -38.25
CA PRO A 91 -15.45 44.94 -37.77
C PRO A 91 -14.61 44.44 -38.94
N GLY A 92 -13.29 44.64 -38.84
CA GLY A 92 -12.34 44.21 -39.86
C GLY A 92 -12.51 42.72 -40.21
N PRO A 93 -12.25 42.33 -41.47
CA PRO A 93 -12.44 40.96 -41.93
C PRO A 93 -11.67 40.00 -41.03
N SER A 94 -12.35 38.92 -40.65
CA SER A 94 -11.79 37.77 -39.96
C SER A 94 -10.43 37.40 -40.55
N ARG A 95 -9.47 36.97 -39.72
CA ARG A 95 -8.20 36.40 -40.17
C ARG A 95 -8.47 35.14 -41.00
N THR A 96 -8.77 35.31 -42.29
CA THR A 96 -9.13 34.32 -43.31
C THR A 96 -7.92 33.50 -43.77
N GLY A 97 -7.15 32.97 -42.82
CA GLY A 97 -5.93 32.20 -43.12
C GLY A 97 -5.75 30.91 -42.32
N GLN A 98 -6.65 30.61 -41.38
CA GLN A 98 -6.49 29.50 -40.45
C GLN A 98 -7.65 28.50 -40.56
N ARG A 99 -7.33 27.22 -40.78
CA ARG A 99 -8.30 26.11 -40.80
C ARG A 99 -8.34 25.46 -39.42
N TYR A 100 -9.51 25.38 -38.81
CA TYR A 100 -9.71 24.63 -37.57
C TYR A 100 -10.21 23.22 -37.90
N GLU A 101 -9.53 22.20 -37.36
CA GLU A 101 -9.86 20.78 -37.62
C GLU A 101 -10.34 20.11 -36.33
N PRO A 102 -11.65 19.84 -36.17
CA PRO A 102 -12.22 19.38 -34.91
C PRO A 102 -11.75 17.97 -34.53
N GLU A 103 -11.57 17.06 -35.49
CA GLU A 103 -11.08 15.70 -35.26
C GLU A 103 -9.63 15.67 -34.75
N ARG A 104 -8.78 16.51 -35.32
CA ARG A 104 -7.39 16.67 -34.89
C ARG A 104 -7.33 17.31 -33.51
N ALA A 105 -8.14 18.33 -33.26
CA ALA A 105 -8.24 18.99 -31.96
C ALA A 105 -8.68 17.99 -30.86
N ASP A 106 -9.67 17.15 -31.14
CA ASP A 106 -10.15 16.12 -30.23
C ASP A 106 -9.08 15.05 -29.97
N THR A 107 -8.45 14.53 -31.02
CA THR A 107 -7.37 13.54 -30.93
C THR A 107 -6.18 14.05 -30.11
N LEU A 108 -5.76 15.30 -30.34
CA LEU A 108 -4.67 15.93 -29.58
C LEU A 108 -5.07 16.20 -28.13
N ALA A 109 -6.34 16.55 -27.86
CA ALA A 109 -6.84 16.69 -26.50
C ALA A 109 -6.75 15.36 -25.74
N TRP A 110 -7.19 14.26 -26.36
CA TRP A 110 -7.05 12.90 -25.81
C TRP A 110 -5.59 12.53 -25.55
N GLN A 111 -4.68 12.77 -26.51
CA GLN A 111 -3.26 12.50 -26.32
C GLN A 111 -2.64 13.31 -25.18
N ARG A 112 -2.98 14.60 -25.07
CA ARG A 112 -2.49 15.50 -24.00
C ARG A 112 -3.05 15.11 -22.63
N GLN A 113 -4.26 14.54 -22.55
CA GLN A 113 -4.80 14.00 -21.30
C GLN A 113 -4.02 12.80 -20.77
N ARG A 114 -3.36 12.03 -21.65
CA ARG A 114 -2.62 10.82 -21.24
C ARG A 114 -1.45 11.08 -20.31
N ARG A 115 -0.95 12.35 -20.19
CA ARG A 115 0.24 12.81 -19.42
C ARG A 115 0.94 11.69 -18.62
N PRO A 116 1.69 10.78 -19.27
CA PRO A 116 2.29 9.67 -18.56
C PRO A 116 3.49 10.22 -17.80
N ARG A 117 3.32 10.52 -16.52
CA ARG A 117 4.46 10.71 -15.62
C ARG A 117 5.13 9.35 -15.44
N ALA A 118 6.45 9.30 -15.61
CA ALA A 118 7.23 8.11 -15.27
C ALA A 118 6.89 7.70 -13.82
N SER A 119 6.67 6.41 -13.60
CA SER A 119 6.28 5.94 -12.27
C SER A 119 7.43 6.14 -11.27
N VAL A 120 7.12 6.21 -9.97
CA VAL A 120 8.15 6.24 -8.93
C VAL A 120 9.08 5.02 -9.03
N TRP A 121 8.55 3.88 -9.49
CA TRP A 121 9.29 2.62 -9.61
C TRP A 121 10.25 2.60 -10.80
N GLN A 122 9.91 3.30 -11.88
CA GLN A 122 10.80 3.48 -13.03
C GLN A 122 11.92 4.47 -12.72
N THR A 123 11.60 5.54 -12.00
CA THR A 123 12.55 6.62 -11.71
C THR A 123 13.49 6.31 -10.54
N ARG A 124 13.12 5.38 -9.64
CA ARG A 124 13.87 5.07 -8.41
C ARG A 124 14.13 3.55 -8.29
N PRO A 125 15.11 3.00 -9.03
CA PRO A 125 15.37 1.55 -9.08
C PRO A 125 15.84 0.96 -7.74
N HIS A 126 16.64 1.71 -6.96
CA HIS A 126 17.09 1.27 -5.63
C HIS A 126 15.92 1.13 -4.64
N LEU A 127 15.02 2.12 -4.61
CA LEU A 127 13.78 2.05 -3.84
C LEU A 127 12.93 0.84 -4.26
N ARG A 128 12.75 0.64 -5.58
CA ARG A 128 11.99 -0.50 -6.10
C ARG A 128 12.58 -1.84 -5.64
N ALA A 129 13.89 -2.01 -5.74
CA ALA A 129 14.57 -3.23 -5.30
C ALA A 129 14.41 -3.45 -3.79
N ARG A 130 14.56 -2.40 -2.99
CA ARG A 130 14.38 -2.48 -1.53
C ARG A 130 12.95 -2.86 -1.15
N VAL A 131 11.95 -2.23 -1.77
CA VAL A 131 10.54 -2.55 -1.55
C VAL A 131 10.24 -3.99 -1.97
N GLN A 132 10.76 -4.46 -3.10
CA GLN A 132 10.58 -5.85 -3.56
C GLN A 132 11.18 -6.85 -2.55
N GLN A 133 12.40 -6.63 -2.06
CA GLN A 133 13.02 -7.48 -1.03
C GLN A 133 12.14 -7.58 0.24
N MET A 134 11.55 -6.47 0.68
CA MET A 134 10.70 -6.46 1.86
C MET A 134 9.34 -7.16 1.61
N LEU A 135 8.78 -7.02 0.40
CA LEU A 135 7.59 -7.77 -0.02
C LEU A 135 7.87 -9.28 -0.12
N ASP A 136 9.08 -9.66 -0.54
CA ASP A 136 9.53 -11.05 -0.59
C ASP A 136 9.66 -11.66 0.82
N LYS A 137 9.88 -10.83 1.84
CA LYS A 137 9.79 -11.18 3.27
C LYS A 137 8.37 -11.02 3.85
N ARG A 138 7.34 -10.90 3.00
CA ARG A 138 5.92 -10.79 3.37
C ARG A 138 5.60 -9.59 4.28
N LEU A 139 6.40 -8.51 4.24
CA LEU A 139 6.05 -7.26 4.92
C LEU A 139 4.88 -6.59 4.21
N SER A 140 3.95 -6.02 4.99
CA SER A 140 2.86 -5.24 4.43
C SER A 140 3.36 -3.90 3.87
N PRO A 141 2.67 -3.30 2.89
CA PRO A 141 2.99 -1.96 2.40
C PRO A 141 3.15 -0.90 3.48
N GLU A 142 2.35 -0.95 4.55
CA GLU A 142 2.48 -0.06 5.70
C GLU A 142 3.77 -0.31 6.51
N GLN A 143 4.12 -1.57 6.76
CA GLN A 143 5.37 -1.94 7.43
C GLN A 143 6.58 -1.48 6.62
N ILE A 144 6.54 -1.63 5.30
CA ILE A 144 7.60 -1.20 4.38
C ILE A 144 7.77 0.32 4.44
N ALA A 145 6.69 1.07 4.25
CA ALA A 145 6.74 2.53 4.25
C ALA A 145 7.23 3.09 5.60
N GLY A 146 6.79 2.50 6.71
CA GLY A 146 7.25 2.89 8.04
C GLY A 146 8.72 2.56 8.27
N ARG A 147 9.16 1.35 7.88
CA ARG A 147 10.55 0.92 8.04
C ARG A 147 11.53 1.73 7.19
N LEU A 148 11.16 2.08 5.96
CA LEU A 148 11.98 2.94 5.09
C LEU A 148 12.26 4.32 5.72
N ARG A 149 11.33 4.86 6.52
CA ARG A 149 11.55 6.13 7.22
C ARG A 149 12.60 6.04 8.32
N LEU A 150 12.69 4.88 8.99
CA LEU A 150 13.72 4.63 10.00
C LEU A 150 15.08 4.35 9.37
N GLU A 151 15.12 3.58 8.27
CA GLU A 151 16.37 3.22 7.59
C GLU A 151 17.00 4.40 6.84
N PHE A 152 16.19 5.37 6.43
CA PHE A 152 16.61 6.53 5.64
C PHE A 152 16.10 7.84 6.29
N PRO A 153 16.63 8.25 7.45
CA PRO A 153 16.18 9.45 8.17
C PRO A 153 16.35 10.73 7.34
N LEU A 154 15.38 11.64 7.36
CA LEU A 154 15.43 12.90 6.58
C LEU A 154 16.13 14.05 7.32
N ASP A 155 16.41 13.86 8.59
CA ASP A 155 17.13 14.76 9.49
C ASP A 155 18.66 14.58 9.44
N ASP A 156 19.17 13.65 8.64
CA ASP A 156 20.60 13.53 8.29
C ASP A 156 20.98 14.59 7.23
N PRO A 157 21.69 15.68 7.61
CA PRO A 157 21.96 16.79 6.69
C PRO A 157 22.86 16.39 5.52
N GLY A 158 23.70 15.38 5.70
CA GLY A 158 24.65 14.91 4.68
C GLY A 158 24.04 13.97 3.65
N ARG A 159 22.86 13.41 3.94
CA ARG A 159 22.21 12.37 3.10
C ARG A 159 20.75 12.67 2.78
N GLN A 160 20.22 13.83 3.17
CA GLN A 160 18.81 14.16 3.07
C GLN A 160 18.22 13.92 1.66
N ALA A 161 18.92 14.35 0.61
CA ALA A 161 18.48 14.18 -0.78
C ALA A 161 18.38 12.69 -1.18
N ASP A 162 19.40 11.90 -0.86
CA ASP A 162 19.42 10.45 -1.15
C ASP A 162 18.38 9.69 -0.32
N ASN A 163 18.23 10.05 0.96
CA ASN A 163 17.25 9.46 1.85
C ASN A 163 15.82 9.77 1.40
N GLN A 164 15.56 10.99 0.89
CA GLN A 164 14.28 11.32 0.28
C GLN A 164 13.96 10.41 -0.92
N LEU A 165 14.98 9.99 -1.67
CA LEU A 165 14.86 9.02 -2.77
C LEU A 165 14.59 7.58 -2.32
N MET A 166 14.59 7.29 -1.01
CA MET A 166 14.21 6.00 -0.44
C MET A 166 12.82 6.00 0.23
N HIS A 167 12.12 7.13 0.28
CA HIS A 167 10.78 7.21 0.89
C HIS A 167 9.65 6.99 -0.11
N VAL A 168 8.61 6.24 0.30
CA VAL A 168 7.39 6.02 -0.48
C VAL A 168 6.18 5.84 0.42
N SER A 169 5.00 6.29 0.00
CA SER A 169 3.76 6.01 0.74
C SER A 169 3.29 4.58 0.53
N HIS A 170 2.69 3.97 1.55
CA HIS A 170 2.11 2.63 1.44
C HIS A 170 1.00 2.56 0.38
N GLU A 171 0.24 3.65 0.16
CA GLU A 171 -0.74 3.76 -0.91
C GLU A 171 -0.10 3.64 -2.30
N THR A 172 1.11 4.18 -2.49
CA THR A 172 1.83 4.05 -3.75
C THR A 172 2.28 2.60 -3.99
N ILE A 173 2.68 1.89 -2.93
CA ILE A 173 2.97 0.45 -2.98
C ILE A 173 1.69 -0.34 -3.30
N TYR A 174 0.57 -0.06 -2.64
CA TYR A 174 -0.72 -0.70 -2.92
C TYR A 174 -1.17 -0.48 -4.37
N ARG A 175 -1.09 0.76 -4.87
CA ARG A 175 -1.40 1.07 -6.27
C ARG A 175 -0.53 0.27 -7.23
N ALA A 176 0.75 0.06 -6.91
CA ALA A 176 1.64 -0.76 -7.71
C ALA A 176 1.25 -2.24 -7.73
N LEU A 177 0.76 -2.77 -6.60
CA LEU A 177 0.28 -4.16 -6.47
C LEU A 177 -1.09 -4.40 -7.12
N TYR A 178 -1.98 -3.41 -7.09
CA TYR A 178 -3.38 -3.55 -7.51
C TYR A 178 -3.69 -3.02 -8.91
N VAL A 179 -3.10 -1.89 -9.30
CA VAL A 179 -3.60 -1.08 -10.44
C VAL A 179 -2.93 -1.40 -11.78
N HIS A 180 -1.79 -2.12 -11.85
CA HIS A 180 -1.24 -2.48 -13.17
C HIS A 180 -0.41 -3.77 -13.26
N PRO A 181 -0.67 -4.62 -14.28
CA PRO A 181 0.32 -5.54 -14.82
C PRO A 181 1.25 -4.78 -15.78
N ARG A 182 2.25 -4.07 -15.25
CA ARG A 182 3.38 -3.54 -16.05
C ARG A 182 4.72 -4.19 -15.71
N GLY A 183 4.72 -5.36 -15.05
CA GLY A 183 5.95 -6.07 -14.69
C GLY A 183 6.89 -5.30 -13.75
N GLU A 184 6.46 -4.18 -13.17
CA GLU A 184 7.31 -3.30 -12.33
C GLU A 184 7.51 -3.86 -10.92
N LEU A 185 6.54 -4.60 -10.38
CA LEU A 185 6.66 -5.42 -9.17
C LEU A 185 6.06 -6.81 -9.47
N THR A 186 6.72 -7.87 -9.00
CA THR A 186 6.46 -9.23 -9.46
C THR A 186 5.07 -9.72 -9.04
N ARG A 187 4.30 -10.33 -9.98
CA ARG A 187 2.92 -10.83 -9.79
C ARG A 187 2.78 -11.91 -8.69
N ALA A 188 3.87 -12.51 -8.21
CA ALA A 188 3.88 -13.52 -7.15
C ALA A 188 3.38 -12.99 -5.78
N LEU A 189 3.22 -11.67 -5.62
CA LEU A 189 2.85 -11.04 -4.35
C LEU A 189 1.34 -11.02 -4.04
N LYS A 190 0.45 -11.22 -5.03
CA LYS A 190 -1.01 -11.29 -4.78
C LYS A 190 -1.40 -12.50 -3.91
N GLY A 191 -0.62 -13.58 -3.94
CA GLY A 191 -0.80 -14.75 -3.08
C GLY A 191 -0.35 -14.55 -1.63
N ARG A 192 0.20 -13.38 -1.28
CA ARG A 192 0.78 -13.07 0.04
C ARG A 192 -0.03 -12.03 0.83
N LEU A 193 -1.23 -11.68 0.37
CA LEU A 193 -2.11 -10.74 1.06
C LEU A 193 -2.86 -11.44 2.22
N ARG A 194 -2.86 -10.78 3.38
CA ARG A 194 -3.10 -11.32 4.74
C ARG A 194 -4.46 -11.96 5.04
N SER A 195 -5.45 -11.93 4.15
CA SER A 195 -6.73 -12.59 4.47
C SER A 195 -7.50 -13.08 3.25
N GLY A 196 -7.69 -14.40 3.17
CA GLY A 196 -8.68 -15.06 2.30
C GLY A 196 -10.06 -15.23 2.94
N ARG A 197 -10.38 -14.48 4.01
CA ARG A 197 -11.70 -14.58 4.69
C ARG A 197 -12.72 -13.72 3.96
N SER A 198 -13.74 -14.35 3.40
CA SER A 198 -14.90 -13.69 2.79
C SER A 198 -16.03 -13.39 3.79
N GLN A 199 -16.07 -14.06 4.95
CA GLN A 199 -17.13 -13.87 5.96
C GLN A 199 -16.66 -14.11 7.41
N ARG A 200 -17.35 -13.48 8.37
CA ARG A 200 -17.20 -13.71 9.81
C ARG A 200 -17.96 -14.97 10.20
N LYS A 201 -17.28 -15.94 10.84
CA LYS A 201 -17.94 -17.16 11.33
C LYS A 201 -18.73 -16.87 12.62
N PRO A 202 -19.95 -17.42 12.76
CA PRO A 202 -20.69 -17.38 14.02
C PRO A 202 -19.98 -18.22 15.10
N ARG A 203 -20.16 -17.81 16.36
CA ARG A 203 -19.51 -18.39 17.55
C ARG A 203 -20.36 -19.57 18.03
N ASN A 204 -19.97 -20.81 17.72
CA ASN A 204 -20.68 -22.00 18.18
C ASN A 204 -20.01 -22.72 19.36
N ARG A 205 -20.91 -23.30 20.18
CA ARG A 205 -20.83 -24.28 21.28
C ARG A 205 -20.01 -23.91 22.53
N ARG A 206 -20.72 -23.86 23.67
CA ARG A 206 -20.15 -23.89 25.03
C ARG A 206 -19.47 -25.26 25.24
N GLU A 207 -18.14 -25.29 25.18
CA GLU A 207 -17.36 -26.36 25.81
C GLU A 207 -17.19 -26.04 27.29
N SER A 208 -17.60 -26.94 28.19
CA SER A 208 -17.21 -26.91 29.59
C SER A 208 -15.78 -27.45 29.73
N ARG A 209 -14.78 -26.57 29.66
CA ARG A 209 -13.41 -26.96 30.03
C ARG A 209 -13.38 -27.21 31.54
N GLY A 210 -12.81 -28.35 31.97
CA GLY A 210 -12.66 -28.69 33.38
C GLY A 210 -11.79 -27.66 34.13
N THR A 211 -11.90 -27.63 35.45
CA THR A 211 -11.05 -26.80 36.32
C THR A 211 -9.63 -27.38 36.39
N ILE A 212 -8.62 -26.54 36.15
CA ILE A 212 -7.22 -26.90 36.36
C ILE A 212 -6.93 -26.79 37.86
N PRO A 213 -6.49 -27.86 38.55
CA PRO A 213 -6.13 -27.79 39.97
C PRO A 213 -4.95 -26.83 40.19
N GLY A 214 -5.02 -25.99 41.23
CA GLY A 214 -3.92 -25.08 41.60
C GLY A 214 -3.72 -23.86 40.68
N MET A 215 -4.70 -23.56 39.82
CA MET A 215 -4.67 -22.44 38.88
C MET A 215 -4.59 -21.08 39.60
N VAL A 216 -3.62 -20.25 39.24
CA VAL A 216 -3.56 -18.83 39.66
C VAL A 216 -4.30 -17.96 38.65
N SER A 217 -5.21 -17.12 39.14
CA SER A 217 -6.08 -16.30 38.30
C SER A 217 -5.30 -15.19 37.59
N ILE A 218 -5.72 -14.81 36.38
CA ILE A 218 -5.21 -13.63 35.69
C ILE A 218 -5.35 -12.33 36.49
N HIS A 219 -6.35 -12.26 37.38
CA HIS A 219 -6.60 -11.09 38.23
C HIS A 219 -5.60 -10.95 39.37
N GLU A 220 -4.82 -11.99 39.66
CA GLU A 220 -3.76 -11.98 40.66
C GLU A 220 -2.40 -11.53 40.07
N ARG A 221 -2.40 -11.04 38.82
CA ARG A 221 -1.18 -10.54 38.20
C ARG A 221 -0.78 -9.19 38.79
N PRO A 222 0.54 -8.93 38.86
CA PRO A 222 1.05 -7.59 39.09
C PRO A 222 0.45 -6.58 38.09
N GLU A 223 0.20 -5.35 38.56
CA GLU A 223 -0.45 -4.30 37.75
C GLU A 223 0.37 -3.89 36.52
N ASP A 224 1.71 -3.99 36.62
CA ASP A 224 2.65 -3.64 35.55
C ASP A 224 2.51 -4.54 34.29
N VAL A 225 1.87 -5.72 34.43
CA VAL A 225 1.60 -6.64 33.31
C VAL A 225 0.57 -6.07 32.32
N ALA A 226 -0.37 -5.25 32.79
CA ALA A 226 -1.50 -4.80 31.98
C ALA A 226 -1.06 -3.89 30.81
N GLY A 227 -0.11 -2.99 31.06
CA GLY A 227 0.24 -1.90 30.14
C GLY A 227 1.22 -2.22 29.02
N ARG A 228 1.79 -3.45 28.97
CA ARG A 228 2.93 -3.78 28.08
C ARG A 228 4.13 -2.83 28.26
N LEU A 229 4.28 -2.25 29.45
CA LEU A 229 5.31 -1.26 29.75
C LEU A 229 6.60 -1.95 30.21
N VAL A 230 6.45 -3.05 30.94
CA VAL A 230 7.54 -3.82 31.51
C VAL A 230 7.82 -5.06 30.65
N PRO A 231 9.08 -5.30 30.24
CA PRO A 231 9.44 -6.49 29.50
C PRO A 231 9.44 -7.74 30.38
N GLY A 232 9.29 -8.89 29.73
CA GLY A 232 9.43 -10.21 30.36
C GLY A 232 8.11 -10.86 30.80
N HIS A 233 6.97 -10.24 30.46
CA HIS A 233 5.66 -10.84 30.64
C HIS A 233 5.20 -11.48 29.34
N HIS A 234 4.94 -12.78 29.36
CA HIS A 234 4.64 -13.57 28.17
C HIS A 234 3.20 -14.03 28.14
N GLU A 235 2.65 -14.18 26.93
CA GLU A 235 1.41 -14.89 26.67
C GLU A 235 1.68 -16.14 25.83
N GLY A 236 1.13 -17.27 26.26
CA GLY A 236 1.25 -18.55 25.59
C GLY A 236 -0.09 -19.10 25.12
N ASP A 237 -0.03 -19.88 24.05
CA ASP A 237 -1.17 -20.56 23.42
C ASP A 237 -0.69 -21.77 22.62
N LEU A 238 -1.59 -22.71 22.33
CA LEU A 238 -1.34 -23.79 21.36
C LEU A 238 -2.03 -23.50 20.03
N ILE A 239 -1.28 -23.57 18.93
CA ILE A 239 -1.87 -23.68 17.60
C ILE A 239 -1.99 -25.16 17.23
N LYS A 240 -3.22 -25.64 17.09
CA LYS A 240 -3.49 -27.03 16.68
C LYS A 240 -3.49 -27.19 15.16
N GLY A 241 -3.01 -28.35 14.72
CA GLY A 241 -3.05 -28.83 13.35
C GLY A 241 -4.40 -29.47 13.00
N SER A 242 -4.37 -30.39 12.04
CA SER A 242 -5.53 -31.18 11.64
C SER A 242 -5.93 -32.16 12.75
N THR A 243 -7.22 -32.46 12.87
CA THR A 243 -7.70 -33.48 13.83
C THR A 243 -7.05 -34.84 13.57
N ALA A 244 -6.78 -35.19 12.31
CA ALA A 244 -6.15 -36.45 11.94
C ALA A 244 -4.70 -36.55 12.41
N SER A 245 -3.92 -35.47 12.28
CA SER A 245 -2.53 -35.43 12.75
C SER A 245 -2.41 -35.35 14.28
N ASN A 246 -3.42 -34.78 14.94
CA ASN A 246 -3.38 -34.43 16.37
C ASN A 246 -2.10 -33.66 16.79
N SER A 247 -1.49 -32.93 15.85
CA SER A 247 -0.26 -32.17 16.06
C SER A 247 -0.56 -30.77 16.59
N ALA A 248 0.42 -30.16 17.28
CA ALA A 248 0.33 -28.77 17.72
C ALA A 248 1.71 -28.13 17.79
N ILE A 249 1.73 -26.81 17.76
CA ILE A 249 2.91 -25.99 18.03
C ILE A 249 2.56 -25.08 19.21
N GLY A 250 3.45 -25.01 20.21
CA GLY A 250 3.32 -24.04 21.28
C GLY A 250 3.78 -22.67 20.81
N THR A 251 3.11 -21.62 21.27
CA THR A 251 3.45 -20.24 20.93
C THR A 251 3.67 -19.48 22.22
N ILE A 252 4.78 -18.75 22.33
CA ILE A 252 5.08 -17.83 23.44
C ILE A 252 5.36 -16.47 22.82
N VAL A 253 4.67 -15.43 23.31
CA VAL A 253 4.78 -14.06 22.80
C VAL A 253 5.03 -13.11 23.97
N GLU A 254 6.15 -12.41 23.94
CA GLU A 254 6.47 -11.40 24.96
C GLU A 254 5.65 -10.13 24.72
N ARG A 255 4.99 -9.61 25.76
CA ARG A 255 3.96 -8.57 25.64
C ARG A 255 4.53 -7.20 25.27
N HIS A 256 5.72 -6.85 25.73
CA HIS A 256 6.34 -5.55 25.47
C HIS A 256 6.91 -5.46 24.05
N SER A 257 7.91 -6.26 23.72
CA SER A 257 8.60 -6.35 22.42
C SER A 257 7.78 -7.07 21.35
N GLY A 258 6.89 -7.99 21.73
CA GLY A 258 6.19 -8.85 20.77
C GLY A 258 7.08 -9.96 20.21
N TYR A 259 8.19 -10.26 20.89
CA TYR A 259 9.11 -11.33 20.53
C TYR A 259 8.39 -12.68 20.62
N VAL A 260 8.53 -13.49 19.58
CA VAL A 260 7.84 -14.75 19.41
C VAL A 260 8.83 -15.90 19.55
N SER A 261 8.43 -16.94 20.26
CA SER A 261 9.07 -18.25 20.23
C SER A 261 8.06 -19.35 19.98
N LEU A 262 8.47 -20.33 19.18
CA LEU A 262 7.65 -21.46 18.78
C LEU A 262 8.21 -22.73 19.42
N LEU A 263 7.36 -23.45 20.13
CA LEU A 263 7.71 -24.69 20.81
C LEU A 263 7.43 -25.86 19.87
N HIS A 264 8.48 -26.58 19.50
CA HIS A 264 8.35 -27.85 18.78
C HIS A 264 7.87 -28.94 19.75
N LEU A 265 6.82 -29.67 19.37
CA LEU A 265 6.15 -30.67 20.22
C LEU A 265 6.07 -32.03 19.48
N PRO A 266 7.22 -32.70 19.22
CA PRO A 266 7.26 -33.94 18.45
C PRO A 266 6.54 -35.09 19.15
N ASP A 267 6.59 -35.13 20.48
CA ASP A 267 5.98 -36.17 21.32
C ASP A 267 4.50 -35.86 21.68
N GLY A 268 3.92 -34.85 21.01
CA GLY A 268 2.56 -34.41 21.21
C GLY A 268 2.41 -33.28 22.23
N TRP A 269 1.18 -32.82 22.42
CA TRP A 269 0.85 -31.60 23.17
C TRP A 269 0.14 -31.85 24.50
N HIS A 270 0.32 -33.04 25.06
CA HIS A 270 -0.14 -33.36 26.40
C HIS A 270 0.63 -32.54 27.46
N ALA A 271 0.07 -32.46 28.66
CA ALA A 271 0.52 -31.50 29.66
C ALA A 271 1.99 -31.65 30.09
N GLU A 272 2.50 -32.88 30.06
CA GLU A 272 3.91 -33.16 30.34
C GLU A 272 4.84 -32.55 29.28
N HIS A 273 4.59 -32.85 28.01
CA HIS A 273 5.42 -32.35 26.90
C HIS A 273 5.33 -30.83 26.77
N VAL A 274 4.14 -30.25 26.97
CA VAL A 274 3.97 -28.78 26.95
C VAL A 274 4.69 -28.14 28.13
N ALA A 275 4.58 -28.68 29.34
CA ALA A 275 5.31 -28.16 30.50
C ALA A 275 6.84 -28.25 30.31
N ALA A 276 7.34 -29.37 29.76
CA ALA A 276 8.76 -29.53 29.45
C ALA A 276 9.24 -28.51 28.41
N ALA A 277 8.53 -28.37 27.30
CA ALA A 277 8.89 -27.43 26.24
C ALA A 277 8.84 -25.96 26.71
N VAL A 278 7.82 -25.58 27.49
CA VAL A 278 7.73 -24.24 28.08
C VAL A 278 8.87 -24.01 29.08
N THR A 279 9.17 -24.99 29.93
CA THR A 279 10.29 -24.89 30.88
C THR A 279 11.60 -24.64 30.15
N THR A 280 11.92 -25.46 29.14
CA THR A 280 13.14 -25.29 28.34
C THR A 280 13.22 -23.91 27.71
N GLN A 281 12.13 -23.45 27.07
CA GLN A 281 12.13 -22.14 26.42
C GLN A 281 12.28 -20.98 27.40
N MET A 282 11.55 -21.02 28.52
CA MET A 282 11.56 -19.92 29.49
C MET A 282 12.88 -19.87 30.27
N SER A 283 13.50 -21.02 30.55
CA SER A 283 14.84 -21.09 31.16
C SER A 283 15.96 -20.64 30.24
N ALA A 284 15.76 -20.67 28.91
CA ALA A 284 16.73 -20.16 27.95
C ALA A 284 16.77 -18.63 27.89
N TYR A 285 15.72 -17.95 28.38
CA TYR A 285 15.70 -16.50 28.44
C TYR A 285 16.49 -15.95 29.63
N PRO A 286 17.06 -14.75 29.49
CA PRO A 286 17.54 -13.99 30.65
C PRO A 286 16.43 -13.81 31.68
N THR A 287 16.77 -13.84 32.97
CA THR A 287 15.80 -13.73 34.08
C THR A 287 14.94 -12.46 33.98
N TRP A 288 15.53 -11.33 33.58
CA TRP A 288 14.79 -10.06 33.37
C TRP A 288 13.73 -10.16 32.27
N PHE A 289 13.92 -11.07 31.31
CA PHE A 289 13.01 -11.31 30.19
C PHE A 289 12.06 -12.48 30.44
N ALA A 290 12.08 -13.13 31.61
CA ALA A 290 11.29 -14.32 31.91
C ALA A 290 10.58 -14.16 33.26
N ARG A 291 9.69 -13.16 33.37
CA ARG A 291 9.03 -12.79 34.64
C ARG A 291 7.77 -13.59 34.92
N THR A 292 6.85 -13.64 33.95
CA THR A 292 5.55 -14.30 34.13
C THR A 292 5.07 -14.92 32.82
N LEU A 293 4.26 -15.98 32.92
CA LEU A 293 3.59 -16.58 31.78
C LEU A 293 2.08 -16.55 31.95
N THR A 294 1.38 -16.18 30.88
CA THR A 294 -0.08 -16.16 30.78
C THR A 294 -0.54 -17.27 29.84
N TRP A 295 -1.47 -18.12 30.24
CA TRP A 295 -2.06 -19.13 29.35
C TRP A 295 -3.58 -19.15 29.43
N ASP A 296 -4.23 -19.87 28.50
CA ASP A 296 -5.64 -20.24 28.68
C ASP A 296 -5.81 -21.46 29.59
N ARG A 297 -7.06 -21.77 29.94
CA ARG A 297 -7.43 -22.91 30.78
C ARG A 297 -7.45 -24.23 29.98
N GLY A 298 -6.51 -24.41 29.05
CA GLY A 298 -6.32 -25.64 28.29
C GLY A 298 -5.81 -26.78 29.17
N LYS A 299 -6.22 -28.02 28.87
CA LYS A 299 -5.77 -29.21 29.62
C LYS A 299 -4.28 -29.48 29.48
N GLU A 300 -3.67 -28.98 28.41
CA GLU A 300 -2.23 -28.94 28.19
C GLU A 300 -1.45 -28.20 29.28
N MET A 301 -2.11 -27.36 30.09
CA MET A 301 -1.48 -26.63 31.19
C MET A 301 -1.79 -27.23 32.56
N SER A 302 -2.26 -28.49 32.63
CA SER A 302 -2.54 -29.14 33.91
C SER A 302 -1.30 -29.35 34.77
N GLN A 303 -0.09 -29.38 34.17
CA GLN A 303 1.19 -29.49 34.88
C GLN A 303 1.92 -28.14 35.01
N HIS A 304 1.22 -27.00 34.95
CA HIS A 304 1.84 -25.67 35.05
C HIS A 304 2.66 -25.45 36.33
N GLN A 305 2.31 -26.11 37.44
CA GLN A 305 3.08 -26.04 38.68
C GLN A 305 4.52 -26.52 38.49
N LYS A 306 4.77 -27.52 37.61
CA LYS A 306 6.14 -27.96 37.27
C LYS A 306 6.93 -26.85 36.57
N ILE A 307 6.28 -26.05 35.72
CA ILE A 307 6.91 -24.89 35.07
C ILE A 307 7.36 -23.91 36.15
N THR A 308 6.47 -23.57 37.08
CA THR A 308 6.79 -22.64 38.19
C THR A 308 7.90 -23.18 39.09
N GLN A 309 7.87 -24.47 39.44
CA GLN A 309 8.91 -25.10 40.25
C GLN A 309 10.29 -25.09 39.55
N ASN A 310 10.33 -25.38 38.26
CA ASN A 310 11.59 -25.52 37.52
C ASN A 310 12.19 -24.18 37.09
N THR A 311 11.36 -23.15 36.90
CA THR A 311 11.80 -21.85 36.35
C THR A 311 11.71 -20.70 37.35
N GLY A 312 10.95 -20.85 38.44
CA GLY A 312 10.57 -19.76 39.33
C GLY A 312 9.50 -18.82 38.75
N ILE A 313 9.00 -19.10 37.54
CA ILE A 313 8.09 -18.20 36.82
C ILE A 313 6.64 -18.51 37.19
N GLN A 314 5.92 -17.46 37.60
CA GLN A 314 4.50 -17.60 37.90
C GLN A 314 3.67 -17.75 36.62
N VAL A 315 2.87 -18.82 36.57
CA VAL A 315 1.91 -19.08 35.49
C VAL A 315 0.53 -18.62 35.92
N TYR A 316 -0.11 -17.80 35.09
CA TYR A 316 -1.43 -17.22 35.32
C TYR A 316 -2.40 -17.61 34.21
N PHE A 317 -3.67 -17.77 34.56
CA PHE A 317 -4.68 -18.27 33.64
C PHE A 317 -5.77 -17.26 33.33
N ALA A 318 -5.99 -17.03 32.03
CA ALA A 318 -7.09 -16.21 31.56
C ALA A 318 -8.46 -16.80 31.94
N ASP A 319 -9.47 -15.94 32.00
CA ASP A 319 -10.85 -16.37 32.25
C ASP A 319 -11.43 -17.16 31.08
N PRO A 320 -12.38 -18.07 31.35
CA PRO A 320 -13.04 -18.82 30.30
C PRO A 320 -13.78 -17.84 29.40
N TYR A 321 -13.70 -18.07 28.09
CA TYR A 321 -14.39 -17.27 27.07
C TYR A 321 -13.92 -15.80 26.93
N SER A 322 -12.76 -15.46 27.51
CA SER A 322 -12.17 -14.11 27.50
C SER A 322 -10.90 -14.01 26.65
N PRO A 323 -10.95 -14.25 25.32
CA PRO A 323 -9.75 -14.16 24.46
C PRO A 323 -9.08 -12.78 24.47
N GLN A 324 -9.84 -11.71 24.77
CA GLN A 324 -9.34 -10.34 24.85
C GLN A 324 -8.30 -10.14 25.96
N GLN A 325 -8.22 -11.05 26.93
CA GLN A 325 -7.19 -11.05 27.97
C GLN A 325 -5.82 -11.55 27.46
N ARG A 326 -5.77 -12.11 26.23
CA ARG A 326 -4.54 -12.56 25.54
C ARG A 326 -4.47 -12.03 24.10
N PRO A 327 -4.50 -10.70 23.92
CA PRO A 327 -4.57 -10.09 22.60
C PRO A 327 -3.27 -10.30 21.79
N SER A 328 -2.15 -10.60 22.46
CA SER A 328 -0.85 -10.79 21.81
C SER A 328 -0.79 -12.15 21.09
N ASN A 329 -1.29 -13.22 21.73
CA ASN A 329 -1.42 -14.52 21.05
C ASN A 329 -2.43 -14.47 19.91
N GLU A 330 -3.60 -13.83 20.07
CA GLU A 330 -4.61 -13.82 18.99
C GLU A 330 -4.07 -13.20 17.70
N ASN A 331 -3.41 -12.04 17.81
CA ASN A 331 -2.78 -11.39 16.68
C ASN A 331 -1.62 -12.21 16.09
N THR A 332 -0.76 -12.77 16.94
CA THR A 332 0.42 -13.53 16.50
C THR A 332 0.02 -14.86 15.86
N ASN A 333 -0.94 -15.57 16.44
CA ASN A 333 -1.48 -16.80 15.88
C ASN A 333 -2.15 -16.53 14.53
N GLY A 334 -2.78 -15.37 14.36
CA GLY A 334 -3.24 -14.90 13.05
C GLY A 334 -2.14 -14.86 11.99
N LEU A 335 -0.97 -14.31 12.33
CA LEU A 335 0.21 -14.25 11.45
C LEU A 335 0.83 -15.63 11.21
N LEU A 336 0.93 -16.45 12.25
CA LEU A 336 1.47 -17.81 12.16
C LEU A 336 0.68 -18.69 11.20
N ARG A 337 -0.62 -18.44 11.01
CA ARG A 337 -1.44 -19.16 10.01
C ARG A 337 -1.04 -18.88 8.55
N GLU A 338 -0.19 -17.90 8.27
CA GLU A 338 0.46 -17.72 6.96
C GLU A 338 1.52 -18.80 6.66
N TYR A 339 2.04 -19.46 7.71
CA TYR A 339 3.06 -20.52 7.64
C TYR A 339 2.48 -21.89 8.01
N PHE A 340 1.53 -21.90 8.95
CA PHE A 340 0.90 -23.08 9.51
C PHE A 340 -0.62 -23.06 9.30
N PRO A 341 -1.12 -23.25 8.05
CA PRO A 341 -2.54 -23.14 7.73
C PRO A 341 -3.43 -23.95 8.67
N LYS A 342 -4.66 -23.47 8.91
CA LYS A 342 -5.60 -24.23 9.75
C LYS A 342 -5.93 -25.58 9.10
N GLY A 343 -5.87 -26.64 9.89
CA GLY A 343 -6.17 -28.00 9.42
C GLY A 343 -5.06 -28.64 8.60
N SER A 344 -3.85 -28.05 8.53
CA SER A 344 -2.67 -28.76 8.05
C SER A 344 -2.11 -29.69 9.12
N ASP A 345 -1.36 -30.70 8.69
CA ASP A 345 -0.48 -31.41 9.60
C ASP A 345 0.67 -30.50 10.01
N LEU A 346 0.94 -30.39 11.32
CA LEU A 346 2.03 -29.58 11.88
C LEU A 346 3.24 -30.43 12.26
N SER A 347 3.13 -31.77 12.34
CA SER A 347 4.28 -32.63 12.68
C SER A 347 5.33 -32.68 11.57
N ILE A 348 4.98 -32.24 10.36
CA ILE A 348 5.91 -32.10 9.24
C ILE A 348 6.94 -30.96 9.44
N HIS A 349 6.72 -30.08 10.42
CA HIS A 349 7.56 -28.93 10.68
C HIS A 349 8.50 -29.22 11.84
N ASP A 350 9.78 -29.37 11.54
CA ASP A 350 10.83 -29.57 12.53
C ASP A 350 11.17 -28.28 13.30
N ALA A 351 11.97 -28.43 14.36
CA ALA A 351 12.41 -27.31 15.20
C ALA A 351 13.14 -26.22 14.40
N ALA A 352 13.93 -26.58 13.39
CA ALA A 352 14.68 -25.63 12.57
C ALA A 352 13.75 -24.75 11.73
N HIS A 353 12.72 -25.35 11.12
CA HIS A 353 11.71 -24.62 10.38
C HIS A 353 10.89 -23.70 11.31
N LEU A 354 10.53 -24.18 12.51
CA LEU A 354 9.85 -23.32 13.49
C LEU A 354 10.70 -22.12 13.90
N GLN A 355 12.00 -22.33 14.14
CA GLN A 355 12.92 -21.24 14.46
C GLN A 355 13.00 -20.23 13.31
N ALA A 356 13.16 -20.68 12.07
CA ALA A 356 13.21 -19.79 10.90
C ALA A 356 11.92 -18.94 10.76
N VAL A 357 10.75 -19.52 11.04
CA VAL A 357 9.48 -18.78 11.04
C VAL A 357 9.41 -17.77 12.19
N ALA A 358 9.89 -18.14 13.39
CA ALA A 358 9.96 -17.22 14.52
C ALA A 358 10.88 -16.04 14.21
N ASP A 359 12.05 -16.30 13.62
CA ASP A 359 13.02 -15.28 13.20
C ASP A 359 12.40 -14.33 12.16
N GLU A 360 11.71 -14.85 11.14
CA GLU A 360 11.03 -14.01 10.15
C GLU A 360 9.95 -13.11 10.79
N LEU A 361 9.22 -13.61 11.79
CA LEU A 361 8.23 -12.82 12.52
C LEU A 361 8.87 -11.81 13.47
N ASN A 362 10.01 -12.14 14.07
CA ASN A 362 10.78 -11.29 14.97
C ASN A 362 11.57 -10.20 14.23
N ASP A 363 11.86 -10.40 12.93
CA ASP A 363 12.42 -9.42 12.01
C ASP A 363 11.37 -8.55 11.32
N ARG A 364 10.09 -8.81 11.55
CA ARG A 364 9.00 -8.09 10.87
C ARG A 364 8.62 -6.82 11.66
N PRO A 365 8.77 -5.60 11.06
CA PRO A 365 8.47 -4.33 11.71
C PRO A 365 7.07 -4.25 12.32
N ARG A 366 6.93 -3.63 13.50
CA ARG A 366 5.63 -3.45 14.17
C ARG A 366 5.32 -1.97 14.32
N LYS A 367 4.18 -1.51 13.79
CA LYS A 367 3.72 -0.12 13.92
C LYS A 367 3.67 0.36 15.38
N ARG A 368 3.25 -0.52 16.30
CA ARG A 368 3.20 -0.23 17.75
C ARG A 368 4.56 0.04 18.38
N LEU A 369 5.65 -0.39 17.74
CA LEU A 369 7.03 -0.19 18.17
C LEU A 369 7.72 0.90 17.33
N GLY A 370 6.94 1.81 16.73
CA GLY A 370 7.48 2.82 15.82
C GLY A 370 8.10 2.23 14.55
N PHE A 371 7.74 1.00 14.16
CA PHE A 371 8.33 0.23 13.06
C PHE A 371 9.71 -0.38 13.33
N LEU A 372 10.14 -0.44 14.59
CA LEU A 372 11.18 -1.38 15.02
C LEU A 372 10.66 -2.83 14.94
N THR A 373 11.59 -3.78 14.85
CA THR A 373 11.30 -5.21 14.90
C THR A 373 11.32 -5.71 16.35
N PRO A 374 10.56 -6.77 16.69
CA PRO A 374 10.68 -7.42 17.99
C PRO A 374 12.11 -7.81 18.36
N ALA A 375 12.92 -8.27 17.39
CA ALA A 375 14.33 -8.59 17.59
C ALA A 375 15.17 -7.35 17.96
N GLU A 376 14.97 -6.22 17.30
CA GLU A 376 15.66 -4.95 17.62
C GLU A 376 15.31 -4.45 19.03
N VAL A 377 14.03 -4.54 19.40
CA VAL A 377 13.59 -4.15 20.74
C VAL A 377 14.18 -5.08 21.80
N PHE A 378 14.17 -6.40 21.57
CA PHE A 378 14.81 -7.37 22.46
C PHE A 378 16.31 -7.08 22.63
N ALA A 379 17.04 -6.87 21.53
CA ALA A 379 18.47 -6.56 21.57
C ALA A 379 18.76 -5.24 22.33
N SER A 380 17.92 -4.22 22.15
CA SER A 380 18.04 -2.95 22.87
C SER A 380 17.85 -3.13 24.38
N LEU A 381 16.85 -3.92 24.79
CA LEU A 381 16.60 -4.23 26.20
C LEU A 381 17.72 -5.07 26.82
N GLN A 382 18.24 -6.05 26.07
CA GLN A 382 19.39 -6.86 26.48
C GLN A 382 20.63 -6.00 26.72
N ALA A 383 20.91 -5.03 25.83
CA ALA A 383 22.01 -4.10 26.00
C ALA A 383 21.84 -3.24 27.26
N GLN A 384 20.63 -2.70 27.49
CA GLN A 384 20.32 -1.89 28.68
C GLN A 384 20.46 -2.70 29.99
N ALA A 385 19.98 -3.94 30.02
CA ALA A 385 20.09 -4.81 31.19
C ALA A 385 21.55 -5.16 31.53
N SER A 386 22.39 -5.32 30.50
CA SER A 386 23.82 -5.63 30.67
C SER A 386 24.58 -4.45 31.28
N VAL A 387 24.26 -3.21 30.86
CA VAL A 387 24.82 -1.98 31.44
C VAL A 387 24.41 -1.83 32.91
N ALA A 388 23.14 -2.07 33.24
CA ALA A 388 22.65 -1.98 34.61
C ALA A 388 23.24 -3.00 35.58
N THR A 389 23.81 -4.10 35.09
CA THR A 389 24.48 -5.13 35.92
C THR A 389 25.97 -4.82 36.14
N THR A 390 26.55 -3.91 35.35
CA THR A 390 27.98 -3.56 35.38
C THR A 390 28.26 -2.28 36.19
N ALA A 391 27.24 -1.46 36.44
CA ALA A 391 27.29 -0.29 37.31
C ALA A 391 26.86 -0.66 38.73
#